data_AF-A0A293MXM1-F1
#
_entry.id   AF-A0A293MXM1-F1
#
_cell.length_a   1.000
_cell.length_b   1.000
_cell.length_c   1.000
_cell.angle_alpha   90.00
_cell.angle_beta   90.00
_cell.angle_gamma   90.00
#
_symmetry.space_group_name_H-M   'P 1'
#
loop_
_entity.id
_entity.type
_entity.pdbx_description
1 polymer ?
#
loop_
_entity_poly.entity_id
_entity_poly.type
_entity_poly.pdbx_seq_one_letter_code
_entity_poly.pdbx_strand_id
1 'polypeptide(L)'
;MYRDTSLAIVIIFDALDEVHEDYRKYILELVKHLMETRVSKMYLLCRTIYKPLVHEEAGTVPLEMEPFSESDLVQFLMKYWVSHGVTHMSEGDLLSAAMETVQSYRASKEKGGNALCNPLLI
;
A
#
# COMPACT_ATOMS: atom_id res chain seq x y z
N MET A 1 13.03 -32.20 -19.28
CA MET A 1 13.09 -30.76 -18.95
C MET A 1 12.77 -30.61 -17.47
N TYR A 2 13.80 -30.64 -16.62
CA TYR A 2 13.62 -30.51 -15.17
C TYR A 2 13.20 -29.06 -14.86
N ARG A 3 12.03 -28.86 -14.26
CA ARG A 3 11.73 -27.59 -13.60
C ARG A 3 12.65 -27.53 -12.39
N ASP A 4 13.64 -26.65 -12.43
CA ASP A 4 14.41 -26.29 -11.25
C ASP A 4 13.42 -25.72 -10.23
N THR A 5 13.15 -26.48 -9.16
CA THR A 5 12.38 -26.02 -8.00
C THR A 5 13.32 -25.28 -7.05
N SER A 6 14.11 -24.35 -7.58
CA SER A 6 14.94 -23.49 -6.75
C SER A 6 14.04 -22.65 -5.86
N LEU A 7 14.32 -22.67 -4.56
CA LEU A 7 13.59 -21.90 -3.56
C LEU A 7 13.60 -20.41 -3.96
N ALA A 8 12.45 -19.88 -4.37
CA ALA A 8 12.31 -18.47 -4.71
C ALA A 8 12.14 -17.66 -3.42
N ILE A 9 13.18 -16.97 -3.00
CA ILE A 9 13.14 -16.10 -1.82
C ILE A 9 12.70 -14.71 -2.26
N VAL A 10 11.64 -14.20 -1.65
CA VAL A 10 11.17 -12.82 -1.82
C VAL A 10 11.23 -12.13 -0.46
N ILE A 11 11.83 -10.94 -0.42
CA ILE A 11 11.97 -10.16 0.82
C ILE A 11 11.20 -8.85 0.66
N ILE A 12 10.45 -8.48 1.70
CA ILE A 12 9.71 -7.23 1.77
C ILE A 12 10.20 -6.47 3.01
N PHE A 13 10.76 -5.29 2.78
CA PHE A 13 11.06 -4.33 3.83
C PHE A 13 9.90 -3.33 3.87
N ASP A 14 8.99 -3.54 4.81
CA ASP A 14 7.85 -2.66 5.03
C ASP A 14 8.24 -1.45 5.89
N ALA A 15 7.63 -0.30 5.62
CA ALA A 15 7.80 0.94 6.38
C ALA A 15 9.27 1.36 6.64
N LEU A 16 10.14 1.34 5.62
CA LEU A 16 11.54 1.76 5.76
C LEU A 16 11.71 3.20 6.28
N ASP A 17 10.71 4.06 6.06
CA ASP A 17 10.68 5.42 6.59
C ASP A 17 10.55 5.49 8.12
N GLU A 18 9.96 4.48 8.76
CA GLU A 18 9.78 4.44 10.22
C GLU A 18 11.05 4.02 10.97
N VAL A 19 12.04 3.47 10.24
CA VAL A 19 13.35 3.12 10.79
C VAL A 19 14.18 4.39 11.01
N HIS A 20 14.87 4.48 12.15
CA HIS A 20 15.82 5.57 12.43
C HIS A 20 16.90 5.66 11.34
N GLU A 21 17.36 6.87 11.04
CA GLU A 21 18.26 7.14 9.91
C GLU A 21 19.54 6.28 9.92
N ASP A 22 20.18 6.14 11.08
CA ASP A 22 21.41 5.35 11.21
C ASP A 22 21.21 3.87 10.84
N TYR A 23 20.07 3.28 11.23
CA TYR A 23 19.75 1.90 10.89
C TYR A 23 19.24 1.75 9.46
N ARG A 24 18.65 2.81 8.88
CA ARG A 24 18.21 2.80 7.48
C ARG A 24 19.40 2.58 6.53
N LYS A 25 20.54 3.24 6.80
CA LYS A 25 21.77 3.05 6.02
C LYS A 25 22.23 1.59 6.05
N TYR A 26 22.21 0.97 7.23
CA TYR A 26 22.54 -0.44 7.39
C TYR A 26 21.59 -1.37 6.62
N ILE A 27 20.28 -1.09 6.63
CA ILE A 27 19.30 -1.86 5.85
C ILE A 27 19.58 -1.74 4.35
N LEU A 28 19.89 -0.55 3.85
CA LEU A 28 20.20 -0.34 2.44
C LEU A 28 21.50 -1.04 2.02
N GLU A 29 22.50 -1.07 2.90
CA GLU A 29 23.70 -1.88 2.71
C GLU A 29 23.38 -3.38 2.68
N LEU A 30 22.52 -3.86 3.59
CA LEU A 30 22.06 -5.25 3.57
C LEU A 30 21.33 -5.59 2.26
N VAL A 31 20.49 -4.69 1.75
CA VAL A 31 19.80 -4.86 0.46
C VAL A 31 20.81 -5.07 -0.66
N LYS A 32 21.87 -4.25 -0.73
CA LYS A 32 22.93 -4.41 -1.75
C LYS A 32 23.56 -5.80 -1.70
N HIS A 33 23.90 -6.28 -0.50
CA HIS A 33 24.47 -7.62 -0.34
C HIS A 33 23.45 -8.71 -0.74
N LEU A 34 22.17 -8.55 -0.40
CA LEU A 34 21.12 -9.51 -0.76
C LEU A 34 20.88 -9.57 -2.27
N MET A 35 21.09 -8.47 -3.01
CA MET A 35 21.00 -8.45 -4.49
C MET A 35 22.03 -9.39 -5.14
N GLU A 36 23.13 -9.71 -4.47
CA GLU A 36 24.19 -10.61 -4.96
C GLU A 36 23.92 -12.08 -4.62
N THR A 37 22.81 -12.39 -3.95
CA THR A 37 22.45 -13.74 -3.51
C THR A 37 21.39 -14.39 -4.41
N ARG A 38 20.83 -15.53 -3.98
CA ARG A 38 19.72 -16.22 -4.67
C ARG A 38 18.34 -15.61 -4.39
N VAL A 39 18.27 -14.45 -3.75
CA VAL A 39 17.01 -13.73 -3.54
C VAL A 39 16.44 -13.35 -4.90
N SER A 40 15.21 -13.79 -5.15
CA SER A 40 14.55 -13.65 -6.45
C SER A 40 13.97 -12.25 -6.64
N LYS A 41 13.42 -11.66 -5.56
CA LYS A 41 12.84 -10.30 -5.58
C LYS A 41 12.96 -9.63 -4.22
N MET A 42 13.09 -8.32 -4.24
CA MET A 42 13.02 -7.48 -3.05
C MET A 42 12.09 -6.30 -3.27
N TYR A 43 11.30 -5.97 -2.25
CA TYR A 43 10.43 -4.81 -2.22
C TYR A 43 10.82 -3.91 -1.04
N LEU A 44 11.04 -2.64 -1.33
CA LEU A 44 11.29 -1.59 -0.34
C LEU A 44 10.05 -0.69 -0.33
N LEU A 45 9.29 -0.70 0.76
CA LEU A 45 8.11 0.13 0.92
C LEU A 45 8.43 1.28 1.86
N CYS A 46 8.15 2.50 1.41
CA CYS A 46 8.38 3.71 2.19
C CYS A 46 7.52 4.87 1.69
N ARG A 47 7.41 5.93 2.50
CA ARG A 47 6.86 7.21 2.03
C ARG A 47 7.63 7.78 0.85
N THR A 48 6.93 8.52 -0.01
CA THR A 48 7.43 9.11 -1.26
C THR A 48 8.63 10.06 -1.06
N ILE A 49 8.76 10.68 0.12
CA ILE A 49 9.91 11.54 0.45
C ILE A 49 11.26 10.80 0.39
N TYR A 50 11.27 9.46 0.51
CA TYR A 50 12.47 8.62 0.44
C TYR A 50 12.78 8.11 -0.97
N LYS A 51 12.00 8.52 -1.99
CA LYS A 51 12.22 8.15 -3.38
C LYS A 51 13.65 8.41 -3.88
N PRO A 52 14.28 9.58 -3.62
CA PRO A 52 15.66 9.82 -4.06
C PRO A 52 16.65 8.83 -3.45
N LEU A 53 16.52 8.57 -2.14
CA LEU A 53 17.36 7.63 -1.40
C LEU A 53 17.23 6.20 -1.96
N VAL A 54 16.00 5.72 -2.17
CA VAL A 54 15.78 4.37 -2.72
C VAL A 54 16.31 4.26 -4.15
N HIS A 55 16.15 5.31 -4.96
CA HIS A 55 16.67 5.33 -6.32
C HIS A 55 18.19 5.23 -6.37
N GLU A 56 18.88 6.01 -5.54
CA GLU A 56 20.34 6.03 -5.44
C GLU A 56 20.90 4.69 -4.93
N GLU A 57 20.26 4.13 -3.90
CA GLU A 57 20.80 2.95 -3.20
C GLU A 57 20.46 1.62 -3.87
N ALA A 58 19.25 1.48 -4.43
CA ALA A 58 18.79 0.26 -5.08
C ALA A 58 19.03 0.26 -6.60
N GLY A 59 19.45 1.39 -7.19
CA GLY A 59 19.73 1.49 -8.62
C GLY A 59 18.51 1.23 -9.52
N THR A 60 17.31 1.38 -8.98
CA THR A 60 16.03 1.14 -9.68
C THR A 60 15.13 2.35 -9.59
N VAL A 61 14.21 2.50 -10.55
CA VAL A 61 13.20 3.57 -10.53
C VAL A 61 12.12 3.19 -9.51
N PRO A 62 11.91 3.96 -8.44
CA PRO A 62 10.86 3.66 -7.47
C PRO A 62 9.49 3.85 -8.10
N LEU A 63 8.58 2.91 -7.82
CA LEU A 63 7.18 3.00 -8.19
C LEU A 63 6.42 3.74 -7.09
N GLU A 64 5.59 4.70 -7.48
CA GLU A 64 4.68 5.37 -6.55
C GLU A 64 3.31 4.72 -6.62
N MET A 65 2.72 4.47 -5.46
CA MET A 65 1.33 4.02 -5.36
C MET A 65 0.43 5.25 -5.38
N GLU A 66 -0.42 5.34 -6.40
CA GLU A 66 -1.45 6.38 -6.41
C GLU A 66 -2.50 6.09 -5.34
N PRO A 67 -3.02 7.13 -4.66
CA PRO A 67 -4.16 6.96 -3.78
C PRO A 67 -5.38 6.45 -4.56
N PHE A 68 -6.20 5.62 -3.91
CA PHE A 68 -7.46 5.16 -4.50
C PHE A 68 -8.34 6.31 -5.01
N SER A 69 -8.90 6.12 -6.20
CA SER A 69 -9.89 7.02 -6.77
C SER A 69 -11.20 6.96 -5.99
N GLU A 70 -12.11 7.90 -6.24
CA GLU A 70 -13.45 7.88 -5.63
C GLU A 70 -14.19 6.59 -5.97
N SER A 71 -14.14 6.15 -7.23
CA SER A 71 -14.76 4.90 -7.67
C SER A 71 -14.14 3.68 -7.00
N ASP A 72 -12.83 3.67 -6.78
CA ASP A 72 -12.17 2.56 -6.09
C ASP A 72 -12.62 2.47 -4.63
N LEU A 73 -12.73 3.61 -3.94
CA LEU A 73 -13.22 3.67 -2.56
C LEU A 73 -14.69 3.22 -2.47
N VAL A 74 -15.54 3.66 -3.39
CA VAL A 74 -16.95 3.22 -3.45
C VAL A 74 -17.03 1.71 -3.68
N GLN A 75 -16.28 1.18 -4.64
CA GLN A 75 -16.26 -0.27 -4.90
C GLN A 75 -15.70 -1.07 -3.72
N PHE A 76 -14.68 -0.56 -3.04
CA PHE A 76 -14.14 -1.18 -1.83
C PHE A 76 -15.23 -1.28 -0.75
N LEU A 77 -15.92 -0.18 -0.45
CA LEU A 77 -16.98 -0.14 0.55
C LEU A 77 -18.11 -1.12 0.25
N MET A 78 -18.62 -1.10 -0.99
CA MET A 78 -19.69 -2.00 -1.40
C MET A 78 -19.30 -3.46 -1.22
N LYS A 79 -18.09 -3.85 -1.67
CA LYS A 79 -17.58 -5.23 -1.52
C LYS A 79 -17.33 -5.59 -0.06
N TYR A 80 -16.78 -4.66 0.72
CA TYR A 80 -16.51 -4.85 2.14
C TYR A 80 -17.81 -5.07 2.94
N TRP A 81 -18.81 -4.21 2.77
CA TRP A 81 -20.07 -4.34 3.50
C TRP A 81 -20.84 -5.61 3.13
N VAL A 82 -20.86 -5.98 1.85
CA VAL A 82 -21.48 -7.24 1.41
C VAL A 82 -20.76 -8.44 2.04
N SER A 83 -19.43 -8.45 2.06
CA SER A 83 -18.67 -9.54 2.68
C SER A 83 -18.83 -9.59 4.21
N HIS A 84 -19.22 -8.48 4.83
CA HIS A 84 -19.50 -8.36 6.27
C HIS A 84 -21.00 -8.43 6.62
N GLY A 85 -21.83 -8.95 5.72
CA GLY A 85 -23.22 -9.33 6.02
C GLY A 85 -24.27 -8.24 5.80
N VAL A 86 -23.93 -7.13 5.14
CA VAL A 86 -24.92 -6.17 4.65
C VAL A 86 -25.58 -6.74 3.39
N THR A 87 -26.59 -7.58 3.59
CA THR A 87 -27.34 -8.25 2.51
C THR A 87 -28.78 -7.75 2.38
N HIS A 88 -29.21 -6.87 3.29
CA HIS A 88 -30.59 -6.34 3.33
C HIS A 88 -30.80 -5.11 2.45
N MET A 89 -29.71 -4.47 2.01
CA MET A 89 -29.76 -3.30 1.14
C MET A 89 -29.86 -3.73 -0.32
N SER A 90 -30.64 -3.00 -1.12
CA SER A 90 -30.56 -3.14 -2.57
C SER A 90 -29.20 -2.65 -3.07
N GLU A 91 -28.78 -3.08 -4.26
CA GLU A 91 -27.52 -2.61 -4.87
C GLU A 91 -27.51 -1.08 -5.02
N GLY A 92 -28.67 -0.48 -5.34
CA GLY A 92 -28.82 0.97 -5.44
C GLY A 92 -28.62 1.67 -4.10
N ASP A 93 -29.24 1.16 -3.03
CA ASP A 93 -29.09 1.73 -1.69
C ASP A 93 -27.65 1.59 -1.19
N LEU A 94 -27.01 0.45 -1.48
CA LEU A 94 -25.61 0.19 -1.11
C LEU A 94 -24.66 1.15 -1.82
N LEU A 95 -24.88 1.38 -3.12
CA LEU A 95 -24.13 2.36 -3.90
C LEU A 95 -24.31 3.77 -3.34
N SER A 96 -25.55 4.19 -3.07
CA SER A 96 -25.83 5.51 -2.49
C SER A 96 -25.13 5.72 -1.14
N ALA A 97 -25.20 4.73 -0.24
CA ALA A 97 -24.51 4.80 1.06
C ALA A 97 -22.98 4.84 0.91
N ALA A 98 -22.42 4.08 -0.03
CA ALA A 98 -20.98 4.09 -0.29
C ALA A 98 -20.52 5.45 -0.84
N MET A 99 -21.26 6.02 -1.79
CA MET A 99 -20.98 7.36 -2.33
C MET A 99 -21.05 8.43 -1.25
N GLU A 100 -22.09 8.42 -0.41
CA GLU A 100 -22.24 9.38 0.70
C GLU A 100 -21.08 9.28 1.70
N THR A 101 -20.63 8.06 2.02
CA THR A 101 -19.49 7.81 2.90
C THR A 101 -18.20 8.39 2.32
N VAL A 102 -17.92 8.14 1.03
CA VAL A 102 -16.72 8.64 0.36
C VAL A 102 -16.73 10.16 0.23
N GLN A 103 -17.88 10.76 -0.10
CA GLN A 103 -18.04 12.22 -0.16
C GLN A 103 -17.82 12.86 1.22
N SER A 104 -18.39 12.27 2.28
CA SER A 104 -18.18 12.72 3.66
C SER A 104 -16.71 12.65 4.05
N TYR A 105 -16.01 11.58 3.70
CA TYR A 105 -14.57 11.45 3.90
C TYR A 105 -13.78 12.56 3.19
N ARG A 106 -14.07 12.83 1.90
CA ARG A 106 -13.39 13.87 1.13
C ARG A 106 -13.59 15.26 1.73
N ALA A 107 -14.83 15.60 2.06
CA ALA A 107 -15.17 16.86 2.72
C ALA A 107 -14.46 17.00 4.08
N SER A 108 -14.25 15.90 4.81
CA SER A 108 -13.48 15.92 6.05
C SER A 108 -12.00 16.18 5.78
N LYS A 109 -11.42 15.51 4.78
CA LYS A 109 -9.99 15.61 4.43
C LYS A 109 -9.60 17.03 4.01
N GLU A 110 -10.44 17.72 3.25
CA GLU A 110 -10.24 19.12 2.85
C GLU A 110 -10.18 20.08 4.04
N LYS A 111 -10.80 19.72 5.16
CA LYS A 111 -10.82 20.51 6.40
C LYS A 111 -9.74 20.10 7.40
N GLY A 112 -8.76 19.30 6.98
CA GLY A 112 -7.74 18.72 7.88
C GLY A 112 -8.29 17.61 8.79
N GLY A 113 -9.33 16.92 8.33
CA GLY A 113 -10.10 15.94 9.10
C GLY A 113 -9.31 14.73 9.58
N ASN A 114 -9.90 14.06 10.58
CA ASN A 114 -9.34 12.92 11.29
C ASN A 114 -9.13 11.70 10.38
N ALA A 115 -8.00 11.01 10.53
CA ALA A 115 -7.71 9.74 9.87
C ALA A 115 -8.80 8.68 10.11
N LEU A 116 -9.51 8.73 11.24
CA LEU A 116 -10.62 7.82 11.55
C LEU A 116 -11.79 7.88 10.57
N CYS A 117 -11.90 8.93 9.75
CA CYS A 117 -12.93 9.02 8.72
C CYS A 117 -12.52 8.31 7.40
N ASN A 118 -11.33 7.70 7.34
CA ASN A 118 -10.86 7.02 6.14
C ASN A 118 -11.64 5.72 5.91
N PRO A 119 -12.35 5.58 4.76
CA PRO A 119 -13.12 4.37 4.43
C PRO A 119 -12.25 3.12 4.20
N LEU A 120 -10.92 3.22 4.28
CA LEU A 120 -10.01 2.09 4.22
C LEU A 120 -9.58 1.58 5.61
N LEU A 121 -9.99 2.27 6.69
CA LEU A 121 -9.64 1.92 8.08
C LEU A 121 -10.82 1.33 8.87
N ILE A 122 -11.89 0.94 8.16
CA ILE A 122 -13.11 0.30 8.69
C ILE A 122 -13.03 -1.21 8.64
#